data_AF-M5BLS6-F1
#
_entry.id   AF-M5BLS6-F1
#
_cell.length_a   1.000
_cell.length_b   1.000
_cell.length_c   1.000
_cell.angle_alpha   90.00
_cell.angle_beta   90.00
_cell.angle_gamma   90.00
#
_symmetry.space_group_name_H-M   'P 1'
#
loop_
_entity.id
_entity.type
_entity.pdbx_description
1 polymer ?
#
loop_
_entity_poly.entity_id
_entity_poly.type
_entity_poly.pdbx_seq_one_letter_code
_entity_poly.pdbx_strand_id
1 'polypeptide(L)'
;MFLPFVALALVGSCSAFQLKNLVTFGDSYTDNTMNGDAGYRWPDHVAFMSNGTVNAYDFAHSGATCSGKLTPRIFKPVLEAQVPEYFANVTAKATPGNPRQNTTYIIGKNGSYVPLASKDTMYSIWIGTNDVGKLPI
;
A
#
# COMPACT_ATOMS: atom_id res chain seq x y z
N MET A 1 -43.56 -3.84 -43.62
CA MET A 1 -42.19 -4.36 -43.45
C MET A 1 -41.40 -3.29 -42.72
N PHE A 2 -41.28 -3.39 -41.40
CA PHE A 2 -40.49 -2.47 -40.56
C PHE A 2 -39.44 -3.33 -39.84
N LEU A 3 -38.16 -3.13 -40.18
CA LEU A 3 -37.05 -3.70 -39.41
C LEU A 3 -36.80 -2.78 -38.20
N PRO A 4 -36.81 -3.30 -36.96
CA PRO A 4 -36.34 -2.52 -35.83
C PRO A 4 -34.81 -2.52 -35.84
N PHE A 5 -34.23 -1.32 -35.93
CA PHE A 5 -32.81 -1.10 -35.64
C PHE A 5 -32.58 -1.28 -34.14
N VAL A 6 -31.93 -2.37 -33.75
CA VAL A 6 -31.41 -2.54 -32.39
C VAL A 6 -30.09 -1.78 -32.30
N ALA A 7 -30.09 -0.64 -31.61
CA ALA A 7 -28.88 0.08 -31.28
C ALA A 7 -28.11 -0.71 -30.21
N LEU A 8 -27.01 -1.35 -30.60
CA LEU A 8 -26.09 -2.00 -29.67
C LEU A 8 -25.27 -0.90 -28.97
N ALA A 9 -25.67 -0.52 -27.76
CA ALA A 9 -24.89 0.38 -26.93
C ALA A 9 -23.59 -0.34 -26.52
N LEU A 10 -22.48 0.01 -27.17
CA LEU A 10 -21.14 -0.32 -26.70
C LEU A 10 -20.90 0.50 -25.43
N VAL A 11 -21.25 -0.06 -24.27
CA VAL A 11 -20.80 0.45 -22.98
C VAL A 11 -19.29 0.22 -22.95
N GLY A 12 -18.53 1.23 -23.34
CA GLY A 12 -17.09 1.23 -23.11
C GLY A 12 -16.86 1.00 -21.63
N SER A 13 -16.28 -0.14 -21.27
CA SER A 13 -15.87 -0.40 -19.90
C SER A 13 -14.78 0.60 -19.56
N CYS A 14 -15.19 1.75 -19.02
CA CYS A 14 -14.28 2.63 -18.31
C CYS A 14 -13.84 1.81 -17.11
N SER A 15 -12.67 1.18 -17.21
CA SER A 15 -12.07 0.48 -16.08
C SER A 15 -11.82 1.52 -15.00
N ALA A 16 -12.78 1.70 -14.10
CA ALA A 16 -12.60 2.48 -12.90
C ALA A 16 -11.36 1.94 -12.17
N PHE A 17 -10.56 2.83 -11.58
CA PHE A 17 -9.45 2.42 -10.73
C PHE A 17 -9.96 1.41 -9.70
N GLN A 18 -9.43 0.19 -9.74
CA GLN A 18 -9.75 -0.83 -8.76
C GLN A 18 -8.53 -1.02 -7.88
N LEU A 19 -8.59 -0.44 -6.68
CA LEU A 19 -7.57 -0.63 -5.67
C LEU A 19 -7.48 -2.12 -5.33
N LYS A 20 -6.28 -2.69 -5.45
CA LYS A 20 -5.98 -4.08 -5.04
C LYS A 20 -4.91 -4.15 -3.97
N ASN A 21 -4.00 -3.18 -3.96
CA ASN A 21 -2.87 -3.17 -3.03
C ASN A 21 -2.77 -1.80 -2.36
N LEU A 22 -2.65 -1.81 -1.05
CA LEU A 22 -2.35 -0.64 -0.22
C LEU A 22 -1.01 -0.88 0.46
N VAL A 23 0.00 -0.08 0.11
CA VAL A 23 1.32 -0.11 0.75
C VAL A 23 1.41 1.11 1.67
N THR A 24 1.73 0.89 2.94
CA THR A 24 1.71 1.93 3.96
C THR A 24 3.07 2.14 4.60
N PHE A 25 3.43 3.41 4.78
CA PHE A 25 4.58 3.87 5.55
C PHE A 25 4.08 4.82 6.63
N GLY A 26 4.84 4.99 7.70
CA GLY A 26 4.46 5.97 8.70
C GLY A 26 4.82 5.62 10.12
N ASP A 27 3.99 6.14 11.02
CA ASP A 27 4.21 6.14 12.45
C ASP A 27 3.15 5.32 13.21
N SER A 28 2.99 5.55 14.52
CA SER A 28 2.09 4.78 15.38
C SER A 28 0.61 4.81 14.98
N TYR A 29 0.20 5.75 14.11
CA TYR A 29 -1.18 5.78 13.58
C TYR A 29 -1.43 4.76 12.47
N THR A 30 -0.37 4.19 11.89
CA THR A 30 -0.45 3.25 10.76
C THR A 30 0.06 1.87 11.15
N ASP A 31 1.12 1.80 11.97
CA ASP A 31 1.77 0.56 12.40
C ASP A 31 0.81 -0.43 13.06
N ASN A 32 0.64 -1.58 12.41
CA ASN A 32 -0.22 -2.68 12.83
C ASN A 32 0.44 -3.71 13.75
N THR A 33 1.74 -3.57 14.03
CA THR A 33 2.51 -4.50 14.87
C THR A 33 2.53 -4.08 16.34
N MET A 34 2.52 -2.78 16.63
CA MET A 34 2.50 -2.24 17.98
C MET A 34 1.16 -1.54 18.27
N ASN A 35 0.14 -2.35 18.53
CA ASN A 35 -1.23 -1.88 18.77
C ASN A 35 -1.56 -1.84 20.26
N GLY A 36 -1.36 -0.69 20.92
CA GLY A 36 -1.60 -0.51 22.36
C GLY A 36 -3.07 -0.69 22.78
N ASP A 37 -3.98 -0.58 21.83
CA ASP A 37 -5.43 -0.55 21.98
C ASP A 37 -6.13 -1.74 21.30
N ALA A 38 -5.36 -2.71 20.76
CA ALA A 38 -5.84 -3.94 20.11
C ALA A 38 -6.85 -3.76 18.95
N GLY A 39 -7.09 -2.53 18.51
CA GLY A 39 -7.97 -2.22 17.38
C GLY A 39 -7.31 -2.46 16.02
N TYR A 40 -8.14 -2.56 14.98
CA TYR A 40 -7.66 -2.56 13.59
C TYR A 40 -7.06 -1.19 13.26
N ARG A 41 -5.82 -1.17 12.78
CA ARG A 41 -5.26 0.03 12.17
C ARG A 41 -6.00 0.32 10.86
N TRP A 42 -5.99 1.58 10.44
CA TRP A 42 -6.75 2.02 9.27
C TRP A 42 -6.42 1.23 7.99
N PRO A 43 -5.18 0.75 7.71
CA PRO A 43 -4.92 -0.05 6.51
C PRO A 43 -5.61 -1.42 6.56
N ASP A 44 -5.59 -2.08 7.73
CA ASP A 44 -6.29 -3.34 7.93
C ASP A 44 -7.81 -3.15 7.89
N HIS A 45 -8.31 -2.00 8.36
CA HIS A 45 -9.71 -1.63 8.22
C HIS A 45 -10.11 -1.46 6.74
N VAL A 46 -9.26 -0.87 5.89
CA VAL A 46 -9.50 -0.80 4.44
C VAL A 46 -9.56 -2.21 3.83
N ALA A 47 -8.61 -3.08 4.18
CA ALA A 47 -8.62 -4.47 3.70
C ALA A 47 -9.91 -5.21 4.13
N PHE A 48 -10.31 -5.04 5.39
CA PHE A 48 -11.55 -5.61 5.94
C PHE A 48 -12.81 -5.09 5.22
N MET A 49 -12.97 -3.77 5.12
CA MET A 49 -14.14 -3.13 4.50
C MET A 49 -14.23 -3.41 2.99
N SER A 50 -13.10 -3.69 2.35
CA SER A 50 -13.05 -4.12 0.94
C SER A 50 -13.50 -5.57 0.73
N ASN A 51 -13.91 -6.29 1.79
CA ASN A 51 -14.22 -7.72 1.76
C ASN A 51 -13.06 -8.57 1.19
N GLY A 52 -11.81 -8.21 1.54
CA GLY A 52 -10.60 -8.90 1.10
C GLY A 52 -10.16 -8.61 -0.35
N THR A 53 -10.80 -7.66 -1.04
CA THR A 53 -10.38 -7.27 -2.40
C THR A 53 -9.13 -6.39 -2.42
N VAL A 54 -8.81 -5.72 -1.30
CA VAL A 54 -7.60 -4.94 -1.09
C VAL A 54 -6.68 -5.66 -0.11
N ASN A 55 -5.42 -5.85 -0.53
CA ASN A 55 -4.34 -6.33 0.34
C ASN A 55 -3.60 -5.13 0.96
N ALA A 56 -3.44 -5.13 2.28
CA ALA A 56 -2.61 -4.15 2.99
C ALA A 56 -1.20 -4.70 3.27
N TYR A 57 -0.19 -3.90 2.97
CA TYR A 57 1.23 -4.18 3.20
C TYR A 57 1.81 -3.06 4.06
N ASP A 58 2.04 -3.36 5.34
CA ASP A 58 2.45 -2.37 6.32
C ASP A 58 3.97 -2.36 6.53
N PHE A 59 4.56 -1.18 6.34
CA PHE A 59 5.95 -0.88 6.64
C PHE A 59 6.07 0.24 7.70
N ALA A 60 4.95 0.71 8.26
CA ALA A 60 4.97 1.72 9.31
C ALA A 60 5.54 1.15 10.62
N HIS A 61 6.18 2.02 11.41
CA HIS A 61 6.70 1.65 12.73
C HIS A 61 6.33 2.72 13.74
N SER A 62 5.83 2.30 14.90
CA SER A 62 5.48 3.20 15.99
C SER A 62 6.70 4.00 16.47
N GLY A 63 6.50 5.30 16.69
CA GLY A 63 7.58 6.20 17.09
C GLY A 63 8.49 6.66 15.96
N ALA A 64 8.24 6.22 14.71
CA ALA A 64 9.01 6.64 13.56
C ALA A 64 8.95 8.15 13.33
N THR A 65 10.06 8.70 12.86
CA THR A 65 10.15 10.06 12.31
C THR A 65 10.29 9.98 10.79
N CYS A 66 10.13 11.11 10.10
CA CYS A 66 10.39 11.16 8.66
C CYS A 66 11.85 10.77 8.35
N SER A 67 12.79 11.33 9.11
CA SER A 67 14.22 10.99 9.03
C SER A 67 14.87 11.05 10.40
N GLY A 68 15.68 10.04 10.71
CA GLY A 68 16.52 10.02 11.91
C GLY A 68 17.63 11.08 11.89
N LYS A 69 17.93 11.64 10.72
CA LYS A 69 18.93 12.71 10.56
C LYS A 69 18.38 14.10 10.90
N LEU A 70 17.06 14.29 10.75
CA LEU A 70 16.38 15.54 11.09
C LEU A 70 15.88 15.52 12.53
N THR A 71 15.26 14.41 12.94
CA THR A 71 14.71 14.24 14.29
C THR A 71 15.25 12.93 14.86
N PRO A 72 16.41 12.96 15.55
CA PRO A 72 17.04 11.76 16.09
C PRO A 72 16.14 11.04 17.12
N ARG A 73 15.91 9.74 16.87
CA ARG A 73 15.13 8.81 17.69
C ARG A 73 15.71 7.40 17.55
N ILE A 74 15.38 6.52 18.50
CA ILE A 74 15.76 5.09 18.47
C ILE A 74 14.81 4.22 17.63
N PHE A 75 13.73 4.80 17.12
CA PHE A 75 12.73 4.12 16.29
C PHE A 75 13.15 4.11 14.82
N LYS A 76 12.49 3.27 14.01
CA LYS A 76 12.80 3.09 12.59
C LYS A 76 12.20 4.22 11.75
N PRO A 77 13.00 5.22 11.29
CA PRO A 77 12.48 6.33 10.51
C PRO A 77 12.08 5.89 9.09
N VAL A 78 11.21 6.67 8.46
CA VAL A 78 10.69 6.35 7.12
C VAL A 78 11.82 6.23 6.09
N LEU A 79 12.66 7.26 6.00
CA LEU A 79 13.68 7.31 4.94
C LEU A 79 14.83 6.33 5.13
N GLU A 80 15.33 6.16 6.36
CA GLU A 80 16.50 5.32 6.61
C GLU A 80 16.17 3.85 6.92
N ALA A 81 14.91 3.49 7.22
CA ALA A 81 14.54 2.12 7.54
C ALA A 81 13.36 1.58 6.72
N GLN A 82 12.22 2.27 6.71
CA GLN A 82 10.99 1.71 6.12
C GLN A 82 11.05 1.63 4.58
N VAL A 83 11.58 2.66 3.93
CA VAL A 83 11.77 2.67 2.47
C VAL A 83 12.79 1.58 2.04
N PRO A 84 13.96 1.44 2.69
CA PRO A 84 14.84 0.29 2.47
C PRO A 84 14.19 -1.07 2.70
N GLU A 85 13.38 -1.22 3.76
CA GLU A 85 12.64 -2.45 4.06
C GLU A 85 11.65 -2.80 2.93
N TYR A 86 10.93 -1.82 2.41
CA TYR A 86 10.09 -1.99 1.22
C TYR A 86 10.90 -2.48 0.02
N PHE A 87 12.03 -1.84 -0.28
CA PHE A 87 12.87 -2.23 -1.42
C PHE A 87 13.50 -3.61 -1.26
N ALA A 88 13.76 -4.07 -0.03
CA ALA A 88 14.21 -5.43 0.25
C ALA A 88 13.11 -6.48 0.00
N ASN A 89 11.84 -6.09 0.14
CA ASN A 89 10.69 -6.99 0.02
C ASN A 89 10.05 -6.98 -1.38
N VAL A 90 10.55 -6.16 -2.31
CA VAL A 90 10.06 -6.11 -3.70
C VAL A 90 11.11 -6.50 -4.72
N THR A 91 10.64 -7.00 -5.86
CA THR A 91 11.48 -7.33 -7.02
C THR A 91 10.80 -6.89 -8.31
N ALA A 92 11.57 -6.39 -9.27
CA ALA A 92 11.05 -6.08 -10.60
C ALA A 92 11.20 -7.32 -11.50
N LYS A 93 10.10 -7.78 -12.09
CA LYS A 93 10.13 -8.80 -13.15
C LYS A 93 9.49 -8.25 -14.40
N ALA A 94 10.07 -8.62 -15.54
CA ALA A 94 9.49 -8.28 -16.81
C ALA A 94 8.19 -9.06 -17.04
N THR A 95 7.12 -8.33 -17.31
CA THR A 95 5.80 -8.87 -17.62
C THR A 95 5.75 -9.27 -19.09
N PRO A 96 5.29 -10.49 -19.42
CA PRO A 96 5.02 -10.88 -20.80
C PRO A 96 3.98 -9.94 -21.42
N GLY A 97 4.28 -9.35 -22.58
CA GLY A 97 3.43 -8.38 -23.25
C GLY A 97 4.18 -7.62 -24.35
N ASN A 98 3.45 -6.86 -25.17
CA ASN A 98 4.01 -6.00 -26.20
C ASN A 98 3.35 -4.61 -26.13
N PRO A 99 4.05 -3.55 -25.65
CA PRO A 99 5.45 -3.55 -25.22
C PRO A 99 5.68 -4.32 -23.91
N ARG A 100 6.88 -4.88 -23.75
CA ARG A 100 7.32 -5.52 -22.50
C ARG A 100 7.43 -4.44 -21.42
N GLN A 101 6.74 -4.63 -20.29
CA GLN A 101 6.80 -3.72 -19.14
C GLN A 101 7.45 -4.44 -17.95
N ASN A 102 8.03 -3.67 -17.02
CA ASN A 102 8.48 -4.22 -15.74
C ASN A 102 7.36 -4.04 -14.72
N THR A 103 6.98 -5.12 -14.05
CA THR A 103 6.06 -5.08 -12.90
C THR A 103 6.86 -5.31 -11.63
N THR A 104 6.62 -4.46 -10.63
CA THR A 104 7.10 -4.66 -9.27
C THR A 104 6.25 -5.74 -8.61
N TYR A 105 6.87 -6.70 -7.94
CA TYR A 105 6.22 -7.73 -7.15
C TYR A 105 6.67 -7.62 -5.70
N ILE A 106 5.74 -7.74 -4.76
CA ILE A 106 6.03 -7.86 -3.33
C ILE A 106 5.90 -9.31 -2.88
N ILE A 107 6.70 -9.73 -1.90
CA ILE A 107 6.51 -11.02 -1.24
C ILE A 107 5.29 -10.88 -0.30
N GLY A 108 4.19 -11.54 -0.64
CA GLY A 108 2.99 -11.60 0.19
C GLY A 108 3.20 -12.45 1.45
N LYS A 109 2.25 -12.37 2.40
CA LYS A 109 2.31 -13.08 3.69
C LYS A 109 2.56 -14.60 3.57
N ASN A 110 2.14 -15.21 2.47
CA ASN A 110 2.30 -16.64 2.20
C ASN A 110 3.52 -16.97 1.31
N GLY A 111 4.46 -16.04 1.12
CA GLY A 111 5.64 -16.20 0.26
C GLY A 111 5.38 -16.08 -1.25
N SER A 112 4.12 -15.84 -1.65
CA SER A 112 3.75 -15.63 -3.06
C SER A 112 4.18 -14.25 -3.55
N TYR A 113 4.57 -14.14 -4.82
CA TYR A 113 4.84 -12.85 -5.46
C TYR A 113 3.52 -12.19 -5.89
N VAL A 114 3.16 -11.07 -5.28
CA VAL A 114 1.96 -10.29 -5.62
C VAL A 114 2.36 -9.08 -6.48
N PRO A 115 1.74 -8.88 -7.66
CA PRO A 115 2.04 -7.72 -8.51
C PRO A 115 1.53 -6.42 -7.89
N LEU A 116 2.43 -5.44 -7.76
CA LEU A 116 2.15 -4.05 -7.39
C LEU A 116 2.05 -3.16 -8.64
N ALA A 117 1.17 -3.53 -9.57
CA ALA A 117 0.95 -2.72 -10.77
C ALA A 117 0.48 -1.31 -10.37
N SER A 118 1.11 -0.26 -10.93
CA SER A 118 0.82 1.14 -10.54
C SER A 118 -0.65 1.52 -10.69
N LYS A 119 -1.37 0.92 -11.65
CA LYS A 119 -2.80 1.15 -11.88
C LYS A 119 -3.73 0.55 -10.82
N ASP A 120 -3.24 -0.36 -9.98
CA ASP A 120 -4.04 -1.08 -8.96
C ASP A 120 -3.45 -0.90 -7.53
N THR A 121 -2.40 -0.09 -7.37
CA THR A 121 -1.63 0.03 -6.12
C THR A 121 -1.63 1.46 -5.62
N MET A 122 -2.02 1.66 -4.37
CA MET A 122 -1.90 2.94 -3.67
C MET A 122 -0.77 2.87 -2.64
N TYR A 123 0.07 3.90 -2.63
CA TYR A 123 1.07 4.12 -1.59
C TYR A 123 0.56 5.23 -0.68
N SER A 124 0.71 5.05 0.62
CA SER A 124 0.33 6.06 1.62
C SER A 124 1.45 6.26 2.63
N ILE A 125 1.53 7.48 3.13
CA ILE A 125 2.42 7.85 4.22
C ILE A 125 1.65 8.69 5.21
N TRP A 126 1.63 8.27 6.48
CA TRP A 126 1.18 9.08 7.61
C TRP A 126 2.33 9.23 8.58
N ILE A 127 2.90 10.43 8.66
CA ILE A 127 4.10 10.71 9.45
C ILE A 127 4.01 12.11 10.06
N GLY A 128 4.73 12.33 11.16
CA GLY A 128 4.82 13.63 11.82
C GLY A 128 4.27 13.65 13.24
N THR A 129 3.37 12.73 13.60
CA THR A 129 2.75 12.78 14.95
C THR A 129 3.75 12.40 16.04
N ASN A 130 4.65 11.46 15.75
CA ASN A 130 5.77 11.13 16.64
C ASN A 130 7.00 12.07 16.48
N ASP A 131 7.07 12.86 15.39
CA ASP A 131 8.09 13.90 15.20
C ASP A 131 7.86 15.09 16.14
N VAL A 132 6.60 15.55 16.27
CA VAL A 132 6.24 16.70 17.13
C VAL A 132 5.67 16.31 18.49
N GLY A 133 5.15 15.09 18.63
CA GLY A 133 4.54 14.58 19.85
C GLY A 133 5.54 13.94 20.81
N LYS A 134 5.22 13.94 22.11
CA LYS A 134 5.92 13.11 23.09
C LYS A 134 5.52 11.66 22.85
N LEU A 135 6.49 10.76 22.71
CA LEU A 135 6.23 9.32 22.64
C LEU A 135 5.50 8.90 23.91
N PRO A 136 4.38 8.15 23.83
CA PRO A 136 3.89 7.41 24.98
C PRO A 136 4.93 6.31 25.26
N ILE A 137 5.88 6.61 26.14
CA ILE A 137 6.68 5.62 26.87
C ILE A 137 5.85 5.08 28.03
#